data_AF-C8W175-F1
#
_entry.id   AF-C8W175-F1
#
_cell.length_a   1.000
_cell.length_b   1.000
_cell.length_c   1.000
_cell.angle_alpha   90.00
_cell.angle_beta   90.00
_cell.angle_gamma   90.00
#
_symmetry.space_group_name_H-M   'P 1'
#
loop_
_entity.id
_entity.type
_entity.pdbx_description
1 polymer ?
#
loop_
_entity_poly.entity_id
_entity_poly.type
_entity_poly.pdbx_seq_one_letter_code
_entity_poly.pdbx_strand_id
1 'polypeptide(L)'
;MSDLRSRVAYLQGLSEGLDLDGASKEGKVLQGIIDVLEDIVDTMDVIEDSQEQMEEYMERIDEDLLSLEDDYYDDRSCTCEHDGAEYVEVDCPECGETVCFDSDILEDEDVIEVTCPSCDTVVFINDDQPLTGGNEMIEGHSYINKKSSDII
;
A
#
# COMPACT_ATOMS: atom_id res chain seq x y z
N MET A 1 -3.64 4.56 -27.35
CA MET A 1 -2.85 5.37 -28.30
C MET A 1 -3.46 5.73 -29.66
N SER A 2 -4.47 5.04 -30.20
CA SER A 2 -4.91 5.21 -31.61
C SER A 2 -5.38 6.62 -32.01
N ASP A 3 -5.97 7.39 -31.08
CA ASP A 3 -6.37 8.78 -31.31
C ASP A 3 -5.16 9.71 -31.55
N LEU A 4 -4.09 9.54 -30.77
CA LEU A 4 -2.91 10.40 -30.84
C LEU A 4 -2.16 10.16 -32.17
N ARG A 5 -1.99 8.90 -32.57
CA ARG A 5 -1.40 8.53 -33.86
C ARG A 5 -2.22 9.05 -35.04
N SER A 6 -3.55 8.94 -34.97
CA SER A 6 -4.45 9.45 -36.01
C SER A 6 -4.35 10.97 -36.14
N ARG A 7 -4.17 11.68 -35.03
CA ARG A 7 -4.00 13.14 -35.01
C ARG A 7 -2.64 13.58 -35.55
N VAL A 8 -1.55 12.85 -35.24
CA VAL A 8 -0.23 13.13 -35.83
C VAL A 8 -0.24 12.85 -37.33
N ALA A 9 -0.81 11.73 -37.78
CA ALA A 9 -0.98 11.43 -39.21
C ALA A 9 -1.84 12.48 -39.94
N TYR A 10 -2.87 13.00 -39.29
CA TYR A 10 -3.67 14.11 -39.82
C TYR A 10 -2.84 15.39 -39.98
N LEU A 11 -1.97 15.72 -39.00
CA LEU A 11 -1.07 16.87 -39.09
C LEU A 11 -0.01 16.70 -40.19
N GLN A 12 0.56 15.50 -40.36
CA GLN A 12 1.45 15.17 -41.48
C GLN A 12 0.75 15.41 -42.82
N GLY A 13 -0.44 14.84 -43.03
CA GLY A 13 -1.19 15.03 -44.28
C GLY A 13 -1.63 16.48 -44.52
N LEU A 14 -1.96 17.21 -43.46
CA LEU A 14 -2.26 18.64 -43.55
C LEU A 14 -1.01 19.45 -43.95
N SER A 15 0.16 19.10 -43.41
CA SER A 15 1.43 19.76 -43.72
C SER A 15 1.85 19.56 -45.19
N GLU A 16 1.62 18.37 -45.75
CA GLU A 16 1.85 18.06 -47.17
C GLU A 16 0.90 18.84 -48.08
N GLY A 17 -0.36 19.00 -47.67
CA GLY A 17 -1.38 19.72 -48.44
C GLY A 17 -1.25 21.26 -48.41
N LEU A 18 -0.56 21.81 -47.42
CA LEU A 18 -0.31 23.25 -47.27
C LEU A 18 0.84 23.75 -48.16
N ASP A 19 1.54 22.87 -48.87
CA ASP A 19 2.74 23.17 -49.67
C ASP A 19 3.71 24.03 -48.85
N LEU A 20 3.92 23.61 -47.59
CA LEU A 20 4.88 24.25 -46.70
C LEU A 20 6.23 24.17 -47.38
N ASP A 21 6.69 25.31 -47.91
CA ASP A 21 7.96 25.38 -48.61
C ASP A 21 9.06 24.94 -47.63
N GLY A 22 9.54 23.70 -47.80
CA GLY A 22 10.54 23.09 -46.91
C GLY A 22 11.87 23.84 -46.88
N ALA A 23 12.03 24.83 -47.77
CA ALA A 23 13.12 25.79 -47.75
C ALA A 23 12.91 26.95 -46.76
N SER A 24 11.66 27.31 -46.44
CA SER A 24 11.31 28.36 -45.49
C SER A 24 11.75 27.99 -44.06
N LYS A 25 12.06 28.99 -43.24
CA LYS A 25 12.50 28.77 -41.86
C LYS A 25 11.35 28.19 -41.02
N GLU A 26 10.15 28.67 -41.29
CA GLU A 26 8.90 28.29 -40.66
C GLU A 26 8.52 26.85 -41.02
N GLY A 27 8.62 26.47 -42.30
CA GLY A 27 8.35 25.11 -42.77
C GLY A 27 9.28 24.07 -42.14
N LYS A 28 10.58 24.37 -42.02
CA LYS A 28 11.54 23.49 -41.34
C LYS A 28 11.23 23.26 -39.87
N VAL A 29 10.78 24.30 -39.16
CA VAL A 29 10.40 24.19 -37.75
C VAL A 29 9.12 23.36 -37.61
N LEU A 30 8.10 23.63 -38.44
CA LEU A 30 6.84 22.88 -38.39
C LEU A 30 7.04 21.40 -38.73
N GLN A 31 7.84 21.09 -39.76
CA GLN A 31 8.19 19.72 -40.10
C GLN A 31 8.89 19.03 -38.93
N GLY A 32 9.92 19.66 -38.36
CA GLY A 32 10.63 19.09 -37.21
C GLY A 32 9.76 18.88 -35.97
N ILE A 33 8.75 19.74 -35.75
CA ILE A 33 7.77 19.53 -34.67
C ILE A 33 6.92 18.28 -34.95
N ILE A 34 6.46 18.11 -36.19
CA ILE A 34 5.64 16.96 -36.58
C ILE A 34 6.45 15.65 -36.45
N ASP A 35 7.71 15.65 -36.90
CA ASP A 35 8.60 14.50 -36.79
C ASP A 35 8.84 14.12 -35.31
N VAL A 36 9.08 15.10 -34.43
CA VAL A 36 9.22 14.85 -32.98
C VAL A 36 7.93 14.31 -32.36
N LEU A 37 6.77 14.76 -32.83
CA LEU A 37 5.47 14.24 -32.36
C LEU A 37 5.27 12.78 -32.79
N GLU A 38 5.73 12.40 -33.97
CA GLU A 38 5.73 11.00 -34.44
C GLU A 38 6.63 10.13 -33.56
N ASP A 39 7.88 10.56 -33.31
CA ASP A 39 8.81 9.85 -32.42
C ASP A 39 8.24 9.67 -31.00
N ILE A 40 7.52 10.69 -30.49
CA ILE A 40 6.85 10.60 -29.19
C ILE A 40 5.74 9.54 -29.22
N VAL A 41 4.89 9.53 -30.26
CA VAL A 41 3.82 8.54 -30.38
C VAL A 41 4.39 7.13 -30.45
N ASP A 42 5.44 6.91 -31.24
CA ASP A 42 6.07 5.60 -31.37
C ASP A 42 6.73 5.15 -30.06
N THR A 43 7.40 6.06 -29.35
CA THR A 43 7.98 5.76 -28.02
C THR A 43 6.88 5.44 -27.01
N MET A 44 5.75 6.12 -27.10
CA MET A 44 4.61 5.90 -26.22
C MET A 44 3.96 4.52 -26.43
N ASP A 45 3.83 4.06 -27.68
CA ASP A 45 3.38 2.69 -27.99
C ASP A 45 4.31 1.66 -27.33
N VAL A 46 5.63 1.84 -27.42
CA VAL A 46 6.61 0.94 -26.77
C VAL A 46 6.49 0.95 -25.24
N ILE A 47 6.16 2.10 -24.64
CA ILE A 47 5.95 2.20 -23.19
C ILE A 47 4.68 1.45 -22.78
N GLU A 48 3.57 1.58 -23.53
CA GLU A 48 2.34 0.82 -23.26
C GLU A 48 2.63 -0.69 -23.29
N ASP A 49 3.30 -1.20 -24.33
CA ASP A 49 3.66 -2.62 -24.42
C ASP A 49 4.54 -3.09 -23.25
N SER A 50 5.46 -2.23 -22.79
CA SER A 50 6.31 -2.54 -21.63
C SER A 50 5.55 -2.52 -20.31
N GLN A 51 4.51 -1.68 -20.19
CA GLN A 51 3.66 -1.62 -19.00
C GLN A 51 2.76 -2.84 -18.93
N GLU A 52 2.15 -3.25 -20.04
CA GLU A 52 1.34 -4.48 -20.11
C GLU A 52 2.15 -5.71 -19.71
N GLN A 53 3.38 -5.84 -20.21
CA GLN A 53 4.29 -6.91 -19.78
C GLN A 53 4.58 -6.85 -18.28
N MET A 54 4.83 -5.65 -17.73
CA MET A 54 5.11 -5.49 -16.30
C MET A 54 3.91 -5.88 -15.44
N GLU A 55 2.69 -5.52 -15.87
CA GLU A 55 1.45 -5.91 -15.21
C GLU A 55 1.32 -7.44 -15.17
N GLU A 56 1.55 -8.13 -16.29
CA GLU A 56 1.59 -9.61 -16.33
C GLU A 56 2.63 -10.20 -15.37
N TYR A 57 3.85 -9.62 -15.33
CA TYR A 57 4.87 -10.07 -14.38
C TYR A 57 4.45 -9.86 -12.92
N MET A 58 3.76 -8.75 -12.61
CA MET A 58 3.27 -8.48 -11.25
C MET A 58 2.14 -9.41 -10.87
N GLU A 59 1.20 -9.68 -11.77
CA GLU A 59 0.11 -10.66 -11.57
C GLU A 59 0.67 -12.05 -11.27
N ARG A 60 1.73 -12.46 -11.97
CA ARG A 60 2.41 -13.73 -11.70
C ARG A 60 3.05 -13.78 -10.32
N ILE A 61 3.68 -12.68 -9.89
CA ILE A 61 4.25 -12.59 -8.55
C ILE A 61 3.14 -12.68 -7.50
N ASP A 62 2.02 -11.99 -7.71
CA ASP A 62 0.85 -12.04 -6.82
C ASP A 62 0.28 -13.47 -6.73
N GLU A 63 0.13 -14.16 -7.85
CA GLU A 63 -0.32 -15.57 -7.89
C GLU A 63 0.65 -16.51 -7.17
N ASP A 64 1.97 -16.35 -7.38
CA ASP A 64 2.99 -17.14 -6.70
C ASP A 64 2.99 -16.88 -5.19
N LEU A 65 2.81 -15.63 -4.76
CA LEU A 65 2.69 -15.25 -3.35
C LEU A 65 1.41 -15.80 -2.73
N LEU A 66 0.27 -15.71 -3.42
CA LEU A 66 -0.99 -16.30 -2.96
C LEU A 66 -0.85 -17.81 -2.77
N SER A 67 -0.20 -18.51 -3.69
CA SER A 67 0.05 -19.95 -3.53
C SER A 67 0.94 -20.25 -2.32
N LEU A 68 1.96 -19.41 -2.07
CA LEU A 68 2.79 -19.55 -0.87
C LEU A 68 1.99 -19.26 0.40
N GLU A 69 1.09 -18.27 0.34
CA GLU A 69 0.23 -17.93 1.45
C GLU A 69 -0.76 -19.05 1.77
N ASP A 70 -1.40 -19.64 0.77
CA ASP A 70 -2.23 -20.82 0.97
C ASP A 70 -1.40 -22.00 1.51
N ASP A 71 -0.22 -22.28 0.94
CA ASP A 71 0.59 -23.43 1.37
C ASP A 71 1.16 -23.27 2.81
N TYR A 72 1.41 -22.05 3.27
CA TYR A 72 2.07 -21.78 4.56
C TYR A 72 1.15 -21.20 5.64
N TYR A 73 0.09 -20.48 5.24
CA TYR A 73 -0.87 -19.81 6.12
C TYR A 73 -2.30 -20.38 6.07
N ASP A 74 -2.68 -21.32 5.18
CA ASP A 74 -4.04 -21.93 5.18
C ASP A 74 -4.31 -22.88 6.37
N ASP A 75 -3.28 -23.31 7.11
CA ASP A 75 -3.45 -23.98 8.43
C ASP A 75 -3.30 -22.98 9.61
N ARG A 76 -3.19 -21.69 9.30
CA ARG A 76 -3.10 -20.58 10.24
C ARG A 76 -4.07 -19.51 9.78
N SER A 77 -5.37 -19.82 9.90
CA SER A 77 -6.40 -18.83 10.24
C SER A 77 -5.73 -17.70 11.01
N CYS A 78 -6.01 -16.43 10.68
CA CYS A 78 -5.54 -15.24 11.40
C CYS A 78 -6.00 -15.18 12.89
N THR A 79 -5.98 -16.29 13.61
CA THR A 79 -5.49 -16.38 14.96
C THR A 79 -3.97 -16.42 14.90
N CYS A 80 -3.33 -15.44 15.53
CA CYS A 80 -1.95 -15.47 15.99
C CYS A 80 -1.66 -16.71 16.87
N GLU A 81 -1.77 -17.91 16.30
CA GLU A 81 -1.36 -19.20 16.86
C GLU A 81 -0.11 -19.69 16.09
N HIS A 82 0.84 -18.78 15.85
CA HIS A 82 2.22 -19.21 15.66
C HIS A 82 2.84 -19.44 17.03
N ASP A 83 2.75 -20.72 17.42
CA ASP A 83 3.54 -21.36 18.47
C ASP A 83 2.94 -21.32 19.87
N GLY A 84 1.62 -21.44 20.00
CA GLY A 84 0.99 -21.61 21.33
C GLY A 84 1.21 -20.45 22.30
N ALA A 85 1.81 -19.36 21.83
CA ALA A 85 1.91 -18.08 22.52
C ALA A 85 0.72 -17.24 22.04
N GLU A 86 -0.27 -17.06 22.91
CA GLU A 86 -1.36 -16.12 22.69
C GLU A 86 -0.74 -14.71 22.75
N TYR A 87 -0.93 -13.89 21.72
CA TYR A 87 -0.40 -12.52 21.68
C TYR A 87 -1.52 -11.51 21.93
N VAL A 88 -1.21 -10.45 22.66
CA VAL A 88 -2.12 -9.34 22.97
C VAL A 88 -1.73 -8.12 22.13
N GLU A 89 -2.72 -7.51 21.47
CA GLU A 89 -2.53 -6.29 20.67
C GLU A 89 -3.15 -5.07 21.38
N VAL A 90 -2.37 -4.00 21.52
CA VAL A 90 -2.81 -2.74 22.13
C VAL A 90 -2.33 -1.56 21.28
N ASP A 91 -3.25 -0.66 20.95
CA ASP A 91 -2.90 0.57 20.23
C ASP A 91 -2.25 1.60 21.17
N CYS A 92 -1.12 2.16 20.77
CA CYS A 92 -0.45 3.21 21.52
C CYS A 92 -1.30 4.50 21.52
N PRO A 93 -1.62 5.09 22.68
CA PRO A 93 -2.46 6.29 22.76
C PRO A 93 -1.77 7.56 22.20
N GLU A 94 -0.44 7.59 22.15
CA GLU A 94 0.33 8.76 21.72
C GLU A 94 0.66 8.75 20.22
N CYS A 95 1.08 7.62 19.66
CA CYS A 95 1.47 7.52 18.24
C CYS A 95 0.46 6.78 17.35
N GLY A 96 -0.49 6.07 17.94
CA GLY A 96 -1.50 5.28 17.21
C GLY A 96 -0.96 4.01 16.55
N GLU A 97 0.25 3.59 16.91
CA GLU A 97 0.85 2.35 16.41
C GLU A 97 0.42 1.16 17.28
N THR A 98 0.09 0.04 16.64
CA THR A 98 -0.32 -1.19 17.32
C THR A 98 0.90 -1.92 17.87
N VAL A 99 0.92 -2.14 19.19
CA VAL A 99 1.98 -2.85 19.91
C VAL A 99 1.48 -4.26 20.22
N CYS A 100 2.25 -5.27 19.82
CA CYS A 100 1.95 -6.68 20.07
C CYS A 100 2.94 -7.25 21.11
N PHE A 101 2.43 -7.89 22.16
CA PHE A 101 3.24 -8.54 23.20
C PHE A 101 2.65 -9.88 23.64
N ASP A 102 3.45 -10.70 24.30
CA ASP A 102 3.06 -12.05 24.71
C ASP A 102 2.00 -12.02 25.84
N SER A 103 0.97 -12.85 25.75
CA SER A 103 -0.09 -12.96 26.78
C SER A 103 0.44 -13.48 28.11
N ASP A 104 1.58 -14.17 28.13
CA ASP A 104 2.25 -14.59 29.36
C ASP A 104 2.53 -13.38 30.29
N ILE A 105 2.72 -12.18 29.71
CA ILE A 105 2.91 -10.92 30.46
C ILE A 105 1.67 -10.56 31.29
N LEU A 106 0.47 -11.04 30.94
CA LEU A 106 -0.77 -10.79 31.71
C LEU A 106 -0.86 -11.64 32.98
N GLU A 107 -0.18 -12.77 33.03
CA GLU A 107 -0.26 -13.72 34.16
C GLU A 107 1.06 -13.81 34.92
N ASP A 108 2.06 -12.99 34.55
CA ASP A 108 3.37 -12.97 35.20
C ASP A 108 3.27 -12.48 36.66
N GLU A 109 4.05 -13.12 37.54
CA GLU A 109 4.13 -12.74 38.96
C GLU A 109 4.89 -11.41 39.15
N ASP A 110 5.74 -11.04 38.18
CA ASP A 110 6.49 -9.79 38.18
C ASP A 110 5.72 -8.65 37.48
N VAL A 111 5.83 -7.42 38.00
CA VAL A 111 5.24 -6.23 37.36
C VAL A 111 6.04 -5.88 36.11
N ILE A 112 5.44 -6.14 34.95
CA ILE A 112 6.00 -5.84 33.63
C ILE A 112 5.28 -4.63 33.03
N GLU A 113 6.05 -3.66 32.56
CA GLU A 113 5.57 -2.50 31.81
C GLU A 113 5.91 -2.69 30.32
N VAL A 114 4.90 -2.67 29.46
CA VAL A 114 5.08 -2.74 28.01
C VAL A 114 5.16 -1.31 27.47
N THR A 115 6.23 -0.99 26.76
CA THR A 115 6.45 0.32 26.14
C THR A 115 6.34 0.24 24.62
N CYS A 116 5.75 1.27 24.00
CA CYS A 116 5.71 1.40 22.55
C CYS A 116 7.14 1.61 21.98
N PRO A 117 7.58 0.84 20.97
CA PRO A 117 8.91 0.96 20.38
C PRO A 117 9.13 2.26 19.59
N SER A 118 8.06 2.96 19.22
CA SER A 118 8.13 4.18 18.40
C SER A 118 8.15 5.48 19.20
N CYS A 119 7.59 5.49 20.41
CA CYS A 119 7.51 6.70 21.25
C CYS A 119 7.86 6.48 22.72
N ASP A 120 8.34 5.29 23.10
CA ASP A 120 8.71 4.90 24.46
C ASP A 120 7.60 5.13 25.52
N THR A 121 6.35 5.29 25.08
CA THR A 121 5.20 5.47 25.98
C THR A 121 4.74 4.13 26.52
N VAL A 122 4.45 4.04 27.81
CA VAL A 122 3.90 2.83 28.43
C VAL A 122 2.48 2.58 27.91
N VAL A 123 2.26 1.43 27.29
CA VAL A 123 0.99 1.01 26.70
C VAL A 123 0.22 0.02 27.56
N PHE A 124 0.90 -0.74 28.43
CA PHE A 124 0.29 -1.73 29.31
C PHE A 124 1.13 -2.00 30.58
N ILE A 125 0.48 -2.34 31.69
CA ILE A 125 1.12 -2.72 32.97
C ILE A 125 0.33 -3.88 33.60
N ASN A 126 1.02 -4.95 34.01
CA ASN A 126 0.40 -6.16 34.59
C ASN A 126 0.18 -6.13 36.13
N ASP A 127 -0.13 -4.99 36.74
CA ASP A 127 -0.30 -4.93 38.21
C ASP A 127 -1.79 -4.95 38.62
N ASP A 128 -2.16 -5.91 39.46
CA ASP A 128 -3.49 -6.08 40.07
C ASP A 128 -3.78 -5.06 41.20
N GLN A 129 -2.85 -4.13 41.47
CA GLN A 129 -3.07 -3.03 42.40
C GLN A 129 -3.82 -1.87 41.72
N PRO A 130 -5.00 -1.43 42.22
CA PRO A 130 -5.63 -0.23 41.72
C PRO A 130 -4.69 0.96 42.00
N LEU A 131 -4.29 1.66 40.93
CA LEU A 131 -3.46 2.85 41.01
C LEU A 131 -4.11 3.90 41.92
N THR A 132 -3.64 3.98 43.17
CA THR A 132 -3.99 5.07 44.08
C THR A 132 -2.98 6.18 43.92
N GLY A 133 -3.27 7.15 43.04
CA GLY A 133 -2.28 8.16 42.70
C GLY A 133 -2.72 9.40 41.91
N GLY A 134 -3.90 9.95 42.18
CA GLY A 134 -4.20 11.37 41.90
C GLY A 134 -4.93 11.69 40.59
N ASN A 135 -6.20 12.05 40.71
CA ASN A 135 -7.05 12.75 39.72
C ASN A 135 -6.99 12.27 38.26
N GLU A 136 -7.65 11.15 37.96
CA GLU A 136 -8.86 11.06 37.13
C GLU A 136 -9.28 9.59 37.06
N MET A 137 -10.58 9.35 37.20
CA MET A 137 -11.15 8.01 37.19
C MET A 137 -11.16 7.50 35.76
N ILE A 138 -10.24 6.60 35.41
CA ILE A 138 -10.36 5.81 34.18
C ILE A 138 -10.85 4.44 34.62
N GLU A 139 -12.16 4.26 34.57
CA GLU A 139 -12.79 2.95 34.76
C GLU A 139 -12.15 1.99 33.76
N GLY A 140 -11.56 0.91 34.28
CA GLY A 140 -11.12 -0.23 33.50
C GLY A 140 -12.29 -0.77 32.71
N HIS A 141 -12.42 -0.31 31.48
CA HIS A 141 -13.25 -0.94 30.48
C HIS A 141 -12.37 -1.97 29.81
N SER A 142 -12.53 -3.22 30.25
CA SER A 142 -12.20 -4.39 29.45
C SER A 142 -12.97 -4.27 28.12
N TYR A 143 -12.37 -3.70 27.09
CA TYR A 143 -12.88 -3.81 25.73
C TYR A 143 -12.39 -5.12 25.13
N ILE A 144 -12.96 -6.22 25.62
CA ILE A 144 -12.97 -7.47 24.85
C ILE A 144 -13.93 -7.20 23.69
N ASN A 145 -13.40 -6.95 22.51
CA ASN A 145 -14.20 -6.77 21.30
C ASN A 145 -14.80 -8.11 20.87
N LYS A 146 -15.81 -8.59 21.60
CA LYS A 146 -16.74 -9.60 21.09
C LYS A 146 -17.58 -8.94 20.00
N LYS A 147 -17.11 -9.01 18.75
CA LYS A 147 -18.03 -8.84 17.62
C LYS A 147 -18.94 -10.05 17.56
N SER A 148 -20.08 -9.87 18.21
CA SER A 148 -21.27 -10.70 18.12
C SER A 148 -21.69 -10.85 16.66
N SER A 149 -21.95 -12.09 16.31
CA SER A 149 -22.85 -12.53 15.25
C SER A 149 -24.16 -11.74 15.24
N ASP A 150 -24.78 -11.72 14.06
CA ASP A 150 -26.14 -11.27 13.71
C ASP A 150 -26.27 -9.87 13.06
N ILE A 151 -26.04 -9.79 11.75
CA ILE A 151 -26.93 -9.05 10.83
C ILE A 151 -27.13 -9.89 9.55
N ILE A 152 -28.41 -9.97 9.17
CA ILE A 152 -29.09 -10.67 8.07
C ILE A 152 -28.40 -10.54 6.70
#